data_AF-A0A9W7CLR8-F1
#
_entry.id   AF-A0A9W7CLR8-F1
#
_cell.length_a   1.000
_cell.length_b   1.000
_cell.length_c   1.000
_cell.angle_alpha   90.00
_cell.angle_beta   90.00
_cell.angle_gamma   90.00
#
_symmetry.space_group_name_H-M   'P 1'
#
loop_
_entity.id
_entity.type
_entity.pdbx_description
1 polymer ?
#
loop_
_entity_poly.entity_id
_entity_poly.type
_entity_poly.pdbx_seq_one_letter_code
_entity_poly.pdbx_strand_id
1 'polypeptide(L)'
;MGKLSKDKRDIFYRRAKELGYRARSAFKLLQLDKEFDLLSDATRAVDLCAAPGSWSQVLASRLSSNHSSNSSSNSSSTPPCVVSVDLQAMAPIPGCTILQGDITSSSTATKIISNFHGLRAHIVICDGAPDVTGLHDIDEYIQGQLLLAAVNITTHVLEENGTFVAKIFRGRDVNLLYDQLRILFKRVSIAKPTSSRNSSIEAFVVCQGFKGGDYNDLPLEGGFGGEGSGGLTDPSMHKTERDRFAVPFIACGDLDGKEGEVPVEGFLDADRSYDVDEGKEGLKAVQPPIKPPYETHSNLKEK
;
A
#
# COMPACT_ATOMS: atom_id res chain seq x y z
N MET A 1 -15.32 -13.04 13.34
CA MET A 1 -14.49 -14.05 14.05
C MET A 1 -13.23 -13.34 14.57
N GLY A 2 -12.88 -13.48 15.85
CA GLY A 2 -11.74 -12.79 16.48
C GLY A 2 -12.09 -11.71 17.52
N LYS A 3 -13.04 -11.97 18.41
CA LYS A 3 -13.30 -11.11 19.59
C LYS A 3 -12.32 -11.49 20.71
N LEU A 4 -11.48 -10.53 21.11
CA LEU A 4 -11.05 -10.32 22.52
C LEU A 4 -10.23 -11.42 23.24
N SER A 5 -9.11 -11.89 22.69
CA SER A 5 -8.02 -12.33 23.58
C SER A 5 -6.68 -11.79 23.14
N LYS A 6 -5.89 -11.28 24.10
CA LYS A 6 -4.49 -10.87 23.89
C LYS A 6 -3.65 -12.02 23.34
N ASP A 7 -4.05 -13.26 23.61
CA ASP A 7 -3.33 -14.50 23.27
C ASP A 7 -3.56 -15.02 21.84
N LYS A 8 -4.56 -14.50 21.10
CA LYS A 8 -4.87 -14.94 19.72
C LYS A 8 -4.40 -13.97 18.64
N ARG A 9 -3.38 -13.17 18.93
CA ARG A 9 -2.77 -12.30 17.92
C ARG A 9 -1.82 -13.11 17.05
N ASP A 10 -1.94 -12.94 15.74
CA ASP A 10 -1.12 -13.63 14.75
C ASP A 10 0.37 -13.27 14.86
N ILE A 11 1.22 -14.08 14.24
CA ILE A 11 2.68 -13.97 14.32
C ILE A 11 3.21 -12.62 13.81
N PHE A 12 2.65 -12.11 12.71
CA PHE A 12 3.08 -10.84 12.12
C PHE A 12 2.74 -9.65 13.01
N TYR A 13 1.65 -9.72 13.78
CA TYR A 13 1.36 -8.72 14.80
C TYR A 13 2.45 -8.70 15.88
N ARG A 14 2.84 -9.87 16.41
CA ARG A 14 3.85 -9.95 17.46
C ARG A 14 5.20 -9.47 16.97
N ARG A 15 5.60 -9.96 15.79
CA ARG A 15 6.85 -9.58 15.16
C ARG A 15 6.92 -8.10 14.83
N ALA A 16 5.80 -7.48 14.45
CA ALA A 16 5.75 -6.03 14.28
C ALA A 16 6.07 -5.31 15.59
N LYS A 17 5.57 -5.80 16.73
CA LYS A 17 5.90 -5.23 18.04
C LYS A 17 7.35 -5.47 18.45
N GLU A 18 7.89 -6.64 18.17
CA GLU A 18 9.31 -6.95 18.45
C GLU A 18 10.26 -6.07 17.64
N LEU A 19 9.94 -5.83 16.36
CA LEU A 19 10.75 -5.01 15.46
C LEU A 19 10.42 -3.51 15.52
N GLY A 20 9.49 -3.09 16.38
CA GLY A 20 9.09 -1.67 16.52
C GLY A 20 8.28 -1.10 15.34
N TYR A 21 7.71 -1.95 14.49
CA TYR A 21 6.74 -1.53 13.48
C TYR A 21 5.40 -1.17 14.10
N ARG A 22 4.78 -0.10 13.57
CA ARG A 22 3.49 0.40 14.07
C ARG A 22 2.36 -0.61 13.83
N ALA A 23 2.38 -1.32 12.71
CA ALA A 23 1.39 -2.33 12.34
C ALA A 23 2.03 -3.53 11.63
N ARG A 24 1.30 -4.66 11.62
CA ARG A 24 1.72 -5.89 10.92
C ARG A 24 1.77 -5.74 9.40
N SER A 25 1.13 -4.73 8.83
CA SER A 25 1.15 -4.51 7.38
C SER A 25 2.54 -4.14 6.84
N ALA A 26 3.49 -3.73 7.69
CA ALA A 26 4.90 -3.55 7.31
C ALA A 26 5.47 -4.78 6.58
N PHE A 27 5.13 -5.99 7.03
CA PHE A 27 5.60 -7.23 6.40
C PHE A 27 5.07 -7.44 4.99
N LYS A 28 3.90 -6.88 4.66
CA LYS A 28 3.35 -6.96 3.30
C LYS A 28 4.26 -6.20 2.33
N LEU A 29 4.65 -4.97 2.67
CA LEU A 29 5.56 -4.18 1.84
C LEU A 29 6.95 -4.82 1.75
N LEU A 30 7.48 -5.36 2.86
CA LEU A 30 8.77 -6.05 2.84
C LEU A 30 8.77 -7.29 1.93
N GLN A 31 7.68 -8.05 1.92
CA GLN A 31 7.52 -9.22 1.06
C GLN A 31 7.32 -8.83 -0.41
N LEU A 32 6.56 -7.76 -0.68
CA LEU A 32 6.41 -7.20 -2.02
C LEU A 32 7.75 -6.68 -2.56
N ASP A 33 8.49 -5.93 -1.75
CA ASP A 33 9.81 -5.40 -2.12
C ASP A 33 10.80 -6.52 -2.44
N LYS A 34 10.84 -7.60 -1.65
CA LYS A 34 11.69 -8.78 -1.91
C LYS A 34 11.39 -9.43 -3.27
N GLU A 35 10.12 -9.51 -3.66
CA GLU A 35 9.69 -10.19 -4.88
C GLU A 35 9.86 -9.32 -6.14
N PHE A 36 9.59 -8.02 -6.03
CA PHE A 36 9.51 -7.11 -7.18
C PHE A 36 10.69 -6.13 -7.29
N ASP A 37 11.59 -6.13 -6.31
CA ASP A 37 12.69 -5.17 -6.16
C ASP A 37 12.20 -3.72 -6.28
N LEU A 38 11.30 -3.33 -5.38
CA LEU A 38 10.56 -2.08 -5.49
C LEU A 38 11.37 -0.86 -5.06
N LEU A 39 12.29 -1.04 -4.10
CA LEU A 39 12.91 0.05 -3.34
C LEU A 39 14.41 0.21 -3.57
N SER A 40 15.05 -0.66 -4.37
CA SER A 40 16.50 -0.65 -4.63
C SER A 40 17.00 0.70 -5.16
N ASP A 41 16.33 1.23 -6.18
CA ASP A 41 16.68 2.47 -6.87
C ASP A 41 15.80 3.67 -6.46
N ALA A 42 14.86 3.47 -5.54
CA ALA A 42 13.97 4.53 -5.09
C ALA A 42 14.70 5.51 -4.15
N THR A 43 14.56 6.82 -4.40
CA THR A 43 14.99 7.87 -3.46
C THR A 43 13.86 8.81 -3.08
N ARG A 44 12.79 8.89 -3.89
CA ARG A 44 11.59 9.69 -3.63
C ARG A 44 10.37 8.77 -3.62
N ALA A 45 9.76 8.60 -2.45
CA ALA A 45 8.62 7.71 -2.27
C ALA A 45 7.42 8.45 -1.66
N VAL A 46 6.22 8.10 -2.11
CA VAL A 46 4.96 8.59 -1.55
C VAL A 46 4.19 7.44 -0.94
N ASP A 47 3.75 7.59 0.31
CA ASP A 47 2.86 6.65 1.01
C ASP A 47 1.47 7.30 1.17
N LEU A 48 0.49 6.82 0.42
CA LEU A 48 -0.89 7.32 0.44
C LEU A 48 -1.72 6.51 1.43
N CYS A 49 -2.64 7.19 2.12
CA CYS A 49 -3.44 6.60 3.20
C CYS A 49 -2.53 5.91 4.24
N ALA A 50 -1.47 6.61 4.61
CA ALA A 50 -0.33 6.04 5.32
C ALA A 50 -0.64 5.66 6.78
N ALA A 51 -1.66 6.22 7.43
CA ALA A 51 -1.89 6.03 8.86
C ALA A 51 -2.09 4.54 9.20
N PRO A 52 -1.41 4.00 10.23
CA PRO A 52 -0.59 4.68 11.24
C PRO A 52 0.89 4.87 10.87
N GLY A 53 1.32 4.46 9.67
CA GLY A 53 2.66 4.76 9.12
C GLY A 53 3.60 3.57 9.06
N SER A 54 3.08 2.34 9.06
CA SER A 54 3.94 1.15 9.04
C SER A 54 4.67 0.96 7.71
N TRP A 55 4.05 1.33 6.59
CA TRP A 55 4.69 1.33 5.27
C TRP A 55 5.71 2.47 5.15
N SER A 56 5.38 3.66 5.65
CA SER A 56 6.32 4.78 5.78
C SER A 56 7.58 4.41 6.57
N GLN A 57 7.48 3.64 7.67
CA GLN A 57 8.65 3.15 8.41
C GLN A 57 9.54 2.25 7.54
N VAL A 58 8.94 1.35 6.76
CA VAL A 58 9.67 0.46 5.85
C VAL A 58 10.35 1.27 4.76
N LEU A 59 9.65 2.21 4.12
CA LEU A 59 10.21 3.10 3.11
C LEU A 59 11.41 3.87 3.65
N ALA A 60 11.27 4.59 4.76
CA ALA A 60 12.36 5.40 5.32
C ALA A 60 13.59 4.55 5.66
N SER A 61 13.39 3.37 6.24
CA SER A 61 14.48 2.45 6.59
C SER A 61 15.19 1.92 5.35
N ARG A 62 14.45 1.47 4.33
CA ARG A 62 15.02 0.85 3.11
C ARG A 62 15.74 1.88 2.24
N LEU A 63 15.10 3.01 1.97
CA LEU A 63 15.66 4.07 1.15
C LEU A 63 16.97 4.62 1.76
N SER A 64 17.01 4.84 3.07
CA SER A 64 18.22 5.28 3.77
C SER A 64 19.35 4.25 3.71
N SER A 65 19.03 2.97 3.89
CA SER A 65 20.01 1.88 3.83
C SER A 65 20.60 1.73 2.43
N ASN A 66 19.76 1.74 1.39
CA ASN A 66 20.18 1.62 -0.01
C ASN A 66 21.02 2.81 -0.47
N HIS A 67 20.68 4.02 -0.01
CA HIS A 67 21.49 5.20 -0.30
C HIS A 67 22.88 5.13 0.34
N SER A 68 22.96 4.64 1.59
CA SER A 68 24.23 4.49 2.31
C SER A 68 25.15 3.45 1.64
N SER A 69 24.62 2.33 1.14
CA SER A 69 25.41 1.32 0.42
C SER A 69 25.91 1.81 -0.94
N ASN A 70 25.10 2.63 -1.63
CA ASN A 70 25.40 3.13 -2.98
C ASN A 70 26.24 4.42 -2.99
N SER A 71 26.48 5.04 -1.83
CA SER A 71 27.28 6.27 -1.68
C SER A 71 28.79 6.09 -2.01
N SER A 72 29.23 4.85 -2.27
CA SER A 72 30.58 4.53 -2.76
C SER A 72 30.77 4.80 -4.27
N SER A 73 29.67 5.06 -5.01
CA SER A 73 29.68 5.23 -6.47
C SER A 73 28.81 6.41 -6.91
N ASN A 74 29.38 7.62 -7.04
CA ASN A 74 28.84 8.78 -7.79
C ASN A 74 27.31 9.05 -7.73
N SER A 75 26.61 8.66 -6.66
CA SER A 75 25.16 8.68 -6.59
C SER A 75 24.67 9.98 -5.95
N SER A 76 23.75 10.66 -6.64
CA SER A 76 22.87 11.74 -6.16
C SER A 76 23.15 12.27 -4.74
N SER A 77 23.66 13.50 -4.65
CA SER A 77 23.93 14.19 -3.37
C SER A 77 22.68 14.43 -2.49
N THR A 78 21.47 14.17 -2.99
CA THR A 78 20.23 14.46 -2.29
C THR A 78 19.82 13.26 -1.42
N PRO A 79 19.59 13.46 -0.10
CA PRO A 79 19.14 12.38 0.77
C PRO A 79 17.76 11.88 0.34
N PRO A 80 17.46 10.58 0.53
CA PRO A 80 16.14 10.04 0.24
C PRO A 80 15.04 10.75 1.03
N CYS A 81 13.89 10.92 0.40
CA CYS A 81 12.74 11.61 0.95
C CYS A 81 11.48 10.75 0.81
N VAL A 82 10.76 10.56 1.92
CA VAL A 82 9.46 9.91 1.96
C VAL A 82 8.40 10.95 2.30
N VAL A 83 7.33 11.03 1.51
CA VAL A 83 6.17 11.88 1.81
C VAL A 83 4.97 10.98 2.10
N SER A 84 4.51 11.01 3.35
CA SER A 84 3.38 10.21 3.81
C SER A 84 2.14 11.08 3.91
N VAL A 85 1.03 10.64 3.31
CA VAL A 85 -0.21 11.39 3.23
C VAL A 85 -1.36 10.60 3.84
N ASP A 86 -2.10 11.22 4.75
CA ASP A 86 -3.34 10.66 5.28
C ASP A 86 -4.32 11.77 5.71
N LEU A 87 -5.61 11.47 5.75
CA LEU A 87 -6.61 12.35 6.36
C LEU A 87 -6.45 12.41 7.88
N GLN A 88 -6.03 11.31 8.49
CA GLN A 88 -5.76 11.18 9.91
C GLN A 88 -4.38 11.75 10.26
N ALA A 89 -4.27 12.36 11.44
CA ALA A 89 -2.98 12.76 11.96
C ALA A 89 -2.12 11.51 12.24
N MET A 90 -0.82 11.61 11.97
CA MET A 90 0.11 10.50 12.16
C MET A 90 1.30 10.96 12.98
N ALA A 91 1.73 10.15 13.95
CA ALA A 91 2.92 10.42 14.74
C ALA A 91 4.15 10.52 13.82
N PRO A 92 5.11 11.42 14.09
CA PRO A 92 6.25 11.65 13.21
C PRO A 92 7.10 10.38 13.04
N ILE A 93 7.65 10.20 11.84
CA ILE A 93 8.55 9.09 11.50
C ILE A 93 9.86 9.70 11.00
N PRO A 94 11.03 9.34 11.58
CA PRO A 94 12.32 9.80 11.07
C PRO A 94 12.50 9.47 9.59
N GLY A 95 12.90 10.44 8.79
CA GLY A 95 13.06 10.28 7.33
C GLY A 95 11.77 10.43 6.52
N CYS A 96 10.63 10.73 7.16
CA CYS A 96 9.36 11.01 6.47
C CYS A 96 8.87 12.43 6.75
N THR A 97 8.40 13.10 5.70
CA THR A 97 7.51 14.26 5.83
C THR A 97 6.07 13.77 5.91
N ILE A 98 5.37 14.16 6.97
CA ILE A 98 3.96 13.78 7.20
C ILE A 98 3.05 14.92 6.75
N LEU A 99 2.19 14.66 5.76
CA LEU A 99 1.18 15.59 5.29
C LEU A 99 -0.20 15.09 5.69
N GLN A 100 -0.91 15.87 6.51
CA GLN A 100 -2.33 15.65 6.71
C GLN A 100 -3.09 16.28 5.54
N GLY A 101 -3.70 15.44 4.69
CA GLY A 101 -4.30 15.90 3.45
C GLY A 101 -5.22 14.87 2.80
N ASP A 102 -6.11 15.38 1.96
CA ASP A 102 -7.02 14.59 1.15
C ASP A 102 -6.35 14.26 -0.19
N ILE A 103 -6.23 12.97 -0.51
CA ILE A 103 -5.60 12.50 -1.77
C ILE A 103 -6.42 12.86 -3.01
N THR A 104 -7.69 13.25 -2.86
CA THR A 104 -8.53 13.75 -3.96
C THR A 104 -8.26 15.23 -4.27
N SER A 105 -7.55 15.93 -3.39
CA SER A 105 -7.27 17.36 -3.57
C SER A 105 -6.01 17.60 -4.40
N SER A 106 -6.12 18.43 -5.43
CA SER A 106 -4.98 18.93 -6.20
C SER A 106 -3.93 19.63 -5.33
N SER A 107 -4.37 20.28 -4.24
CA SER A 107 -3.46 20.93 -3.29
C SER A 107 -2.51 19.95 -2.60
N THR A 108 -2.95 18.70 -2.41
CA THR A 108 -2.14 17.62 -1.83
C THR A 108 -1.06 17.20 -2.81
N ALA A 109 -1.38 17.03 -4.09
CA ALA A 109 -0.40 16.74 -5.14
C ALA A 109 0.69 17.81 -5.22
N THR A 110 0.30 19.10 -5.21
CA THR A 110 1.26 20.22 -5.21
C THR A 110 2.18 20.19 -3.99
N LYS A 111 1.64 19.90 -2.80
CA LYS A 111 2.44 19.78 -1.57
C LYS A 111 3.42 18.61 -1.63
N ILE A 112 3.02 17.47 -2.20
CA ILE A 112 3.91 16.31 -2.40
C ILE A 112 5.08 16.71 -3.29
N ILE A 113 4.81 17.26 -4.47
CA ILE A 113 5.85 17.67 -5.44
C ILE A 113 6.76 18.74 -4.84
N SER A 114 6.22 19.67 -4.05
CA SER A 114 7.01 20.70 -3.37
C SER A 114 8.01 20.11 -2.37
N ASN A 115 7.65 19.03 -1.66
CA ASN A 115 8.56 18.31 -0.76
C ASN A 115 9.67 17.55 -1.50
N PHE A 116 9.51 17.34 -2.80
CA PHE A 116 10.51 16.77 -3.69
C PHE A 116 11.23 17.83 -4.53
N HIS A 117 11.16 19.11 -4.13
CA HIS A 117 11.80 20.22 -4.84
C HIS A 117 11.40 20.33 -6.32
N GLY A 118 10.12 20.04 -6.63
CA GLY A 118 9.59 20.08 -7.99
C GLY A 118 9.74 18.76 -8.77
N LEU A 119 10.42 17.76 -8.21
CA LEU A 119 10.54 16.44 -8.83
C LEU A 119 9.35 15.54 -8.51
N ARG A 120 9.11 14.56 -9.39
CA ARG A 120 8.11 13.50 -9.19
C ARG A 120 8.71 12.30 -8.46
N ALA A 121 7.86 11.50 -7.83
CA ALA A 121 8.24 10.32 -7.06
C ALA A 121 8.67 9.16 -7.97
N HIS A 122 9.61 8.35 -7.50
CA HIS A 122 10.01 7.09 -8.14
C HIS A 122 8.96 6.00 -7.87
N ILE A 123 8.37 6.03 -6.67
CA ILE A 123 7.37 5.05 -6.23
C ILE A 123 6.24 5.72 -5.45
N VAL A 124 5.01 5.29 -5.72
CA VAL A 124 3.81 5.65 -4.96
C VAL A 124 3.17 4.38 -4.43
N ILE A 125 2.90 4.30 -3.13
CA ILE A 125 2.30 3.12 -2.49
C ILE A 125 1.02 3.50 -1.73
N CYS A 126 0.07 2.56 -1.62
CA CYS A 126 -1.20 2.76 -0.90
C CYS A 126 -1.69 1.46 -0.25
N ASP A 127 -1.57 1.33 1.08
CA ASP A 127 -2.17 0.23 1.88
C ASP A 127 -3.54 0.63 2.46
N GLY A 128 -4.13 1.73 1.98
CA GLY A 128 -5.42 2.23 2.43
C GLY A 128 -6.54 1.21 2.26
N ALA A 129 -7.37 1.09 3.28
CA ALA A 129 -8.62 0.34 3.24
C ALA A 129 -9.71 1.08 4.04
N PRO A 130 -10.96 1.10 3.56
CA PRO A 130 -12.07 1.61 4.34
C PRO A 130 -12.37 0.66 5.52
N ASP A 131 -13.16 1.16 6.48
CA ASP A 131 -13.73 0.32 7.52
C ASP A 131 -14.63 -0.75 6.89
N VAL A 132 -14.29 -2.02 7.14
CA VAL A 132 -14.97 -3.18 6.54
C VAL A 132 -16.35 -3.34 7.19
N THR A 133 -17.40 -3.20 6.40
CA THR A 133 -18.79 -3.34 6.85
C THR A 133 -19.20 -4.79 7.03
N GLY A 134 -18.52 -5.71 6.35
CA GLY A 134 -18.85 -7.13 6.27
C GLY A 134 -19.80 -7.47 5.12
N LEU A 135 -20.26 -6.46 4.37
CA LEU A 135 -20.99 -6.61 3.12
C LEU A 135 -19.99 -6.48 1.97
N HIS A 136 -19.54 -7.64 1.46
CA HIS A 136 -18.43 -7.71 0.50
C HIS A 136 -18.61 -6.82 -0.74
N ASP A 137 -19.82 -6.73 -1.30
CA ASP A 137 -20.08 -5.91 -2.49
C ASP A 137 -19.87 -4.41 -2.21
N ILE A 138 -20.26 -3.93 -1.02
CA ILE A 138 -20.08 -2.54 -0.62
C ILE A 138 -18.61 -2.27 -0.29
N ASP A 139 -17.97 -3.18 0.43
CA ASP A 139 -16.57 -3.07 0.81
C ASP A 139 -15.65 -3.04 -0.43
N GLU A 140 -15.95 -3.87 -1.43
CA GLU A 140 -15.26 -3.87 -2.74
C GLU A 140 -15.47 -2.55 -3.48
N TYR A 141 -16.70 -2.05 -3.55
CA TYR A 141 -17.00 -0.78 -4.22
C TYR A 141 -16.24 0.40 -3.58
N ILE A 142 -16.27 0.52 -2.25
CA ILE A 142 -15.58 1.60 -1.53
C ILE A 142 -14.05 1.48 -1.70
N GLN A 143 -13.50 0.26 -1.65
CA GLN A 143 -12.07 0.05 -1.93
C GLN A 143 -11.72 0.47 -3.36
N GLY A 144 -12.59 0.20 -4.34
CA GLY A 144 -12.43 0.64 -5.72
C GLY A 144 -12.41 2.15 -5.88
N GLN A 145 -13.25 2.88 -5.13
CA GLN A 145 -13.25 4.36 -5.12
C GLN A 145 -11.96 4.92 -4.49
N LEU A 146 -11.48 4.31 -3.40
CA LEU A 146 -10.21 4.70 -2.79
C LEU A 146 -9.04 4.48 -3.74
N LEU A 147 -9.04 3.35 -4.45
CA LEU A 147 -8.03 3.03 -5.45
C LEU A 147 -8.05 4.02 -6.62
N LEU A 148 -9.24 4.42 -7.09
CA LEU A 148 -9.37 5.46 -8.11
C LEU A 148 -8.73 6.77 -7.67
N ALA A 149 -9.04 7.23 -6.45
CA ALA A 149 -8.45 8.45 -5.91
C ALA A 149 -6.91 8.33 -5.83
N ALA A 150 -6.40 7.16 -5.41
CA ALA A 150 -4.97 6.89 -5.35
C ALA A 150 -4.30 6.88 -6.74
N VAL A 151 -4.92 6.27 -7.75
CA VAL A 151 -4.42 6.28 -9.13
C VAL A 151 -4.44 7.71 -9.68
N ASN A 152 -5.50 8.46 -9.42
CA ASN A 152 -5.64 9.84 -9.88
C ASN A 152 -4.47 10.71 -9.41
N ILE A 153 -4.23 10.78 -8.09
CA ILE A 153 -3.08 11.54 -7.55
C ILE A 153 -1.74 10.99 -8.05
N THR A 154 -1.64 9.68 -8.28
CA THR A 154 -0.43 9.04 -8.84
C THR A 154 -0.09 9.62 -10.22
N THR A 155 -1.07 9.89 -11.08
CA THR A 155 -0.81 10.50 -12.40
C THR A 155 -0.18 11.90 -12.33
N HIS A 156 -0.36 12.60 -11.21
CA HIS A 156 0.25 13.91 -10.98
C HIS A 156 1.66 13.82 -10.38
N VAL A 157 1.87 12.85 -9.47
CA VAL A 157 3.06 12.82 -8.60
C VAL A 157 4.09 11.76 -9.00
N LEU A 158 3.75 10.76 -9.81
CA LEU A 158 4.66 9.68 -10.22
C LEU A 158 5.42 10.04 -11.49
N GLU A 159 6.72 9.75 -11.53
CA GLU A 159 7.53 9.98 -12.72
C GLU A 159 7.35 8.89 -13.79
N GLU A 160 7.76 9.20 -15.03
CA GLU A 160 7.79 8.19 -16.09
C GLU A 160 8.72 7.03 -15.72
N ASN A 161 8.30 5.82 -16.02
CA ASN A 161 8.90 4.56 -15.60
C ASN A 161 8.77 4.24 -14.10
N GLY A 162 8.15 5.12 -13.31
CA GLY A 162 7.90 4.90 -11.89
C GLY A 162 6.96 3.72 -11.59
N THR A 163 6.89 3.35 -10.31
CA THR A 163 6.12 2.22 -9.82
C THR A 163 4.96 2.68 -8.92
N PHE A 164 3.80 2.04 -9.08
CA PHE A 164 2.63 2.21 -8.22
C PHE A 164 2.25 0.88 -7.59
N VAL A 165 2.04 0.86 -6.27
CA VAL A 165 1.59 -0.33 -5.54
C VAL A 165 0.38 0.02 -4.70
N ALA A 166 -0.72 -0.72 -4.84
CA ALA A 166 -1.91 -0.44 -4.05
C ALA A 166 -2.66 -1.70 -3.61
N LYS A 167 -3.29 -1.60 -2.46
CA LYS A 167 -4.24 -2.60 -1.97
C LYS A 167 -5.49 -2.62 -2.83
N ILE A 168 -5.94 -3.83 -3.14
CA ILE A 168 -7.20 -4.09 -3.82
C ILE A 168 -7.99 -5.17 -3.07
N PHE A 169 -9.31 -5.12 -3.18
CA PHE A 169 -10.17 -6.24 -2.82
C PHE A 169 -10.51 -7.00 -4.09
N ARG A 170 -10.09 -8.26 -4.14
CA ARG A 170 -10.20 -9.07 -5.35
C ARG A 170 -11.58 -9.72 -5.44
N GLY A 171 -12.59 -8.93 -5.80
CA GLY A 171 -13.94 -9.42 -6.01
C GLY A 171 -14.27 -9.65 -7.49
N ARG A 172 -15.52 -9.39 -7.88
CA ARG A 172 -16.09 -9.92 -9.13
C ARG A 172 -15.60 -9.19 -10.39
N ASP A 173 -15.41 -7.86 -10.29
CA ASP A 173 -15.22 -6.98 -11.46
C ASP A 173 -13.80 -6.40 -11.59
N VAL A 174 -12.81 -7.07 -10.97
CA VAL A 174 -11.40 -6.64 -10.95
C VAL A 174 -10.75 -6.52 -12.33
N ASN A 175 -11.29 -7.19 -13.35
CA ASN A 175 -10.70 -7.18 -14.69
C ASN A 175 -10.78 -5.80 -15.35
N LEU A 176 -11.85 -5.04 -15.12
CA LEU A 176 -11.97 -3.68 -15.67
C LEU A 176 -10.87 -2.77 -15.12
N LEU A 177 -10.63 -2.85 -13.81
CA LEU A 177 -9.54 -2.14 -13.14
C LEU A 177 -8.18 -2.50 -13.76
N TYR A 178 -7.94 -3.79 -14.03
CA TYR A 178 -6.69 -4.23 -14.61
C TYR A 178 -6.46 -3.69 -16.02
N ASP A 179 -7.50 -3.69 -16.85
CA ASP A 179 -7.44 -3.11 -18.19
C ASP A 179 -7.07 -1.62 -18.12
N GLN A 180 -7.71 -0.87 -17.21
CA GLN A 180 -7.46 0.56 -17.01
C GLN A 180 -6.04 0.84 -16.52
N LEU A 181 -5.50 0.03 -15.61
CA LEU A 181 -4.12 0.16 -15.15
C LEU A 181 -3.10 -0.16 -16.27
N ARG A 182 -3.42 -1.06 -17.19
CA ARG A 182 -2.54 -1.36 -18.34
C ARG A 182 -2.50 -0.25 -19.40
N ILE A 183 -3.50 0.62 -19.42
CA ILE A 183 -3.44 1.87 -20.19
C ILE A 183 -2.34 2.77 -19.61
N LEU A 184 -2.19 2.82 -18.29
CA LEU A 184 -1.25 3.71 -17.60
C LEU A 184 0.16 3.14 -17.41
N PHE A 185 0.30 1.82 -17.30
CA PHE A 185 1.56 1.16 -16.93
C PHE A 185 1.99 0.10 -17.94
N LYS A 186 3.31 -0.08 -18.09
CA LYS A 186 3.90 -1.11 -18.98
C LYS A 186 3.67 -2.53 -18.46
N ARG A 187 3.73 -2.73 -17.14
CA ARG A 187 3.52 -4.03 -16.49
C ARG A 187 2.56 -3.87 -15.32
N VAL A 188 1.57 -4.75 -15.25
CA VAL A 188 0.62 -4.86 -14.14
C VAL A 188 0.65 -6.30 -13.66
N SER A 189 0.78 -6.50 -12.36
CA SER A 189 0.77 -7.82 -11.71
C SER A 189 -0.05 -7.75 -10.42
N ILE A 190 -0.64 -8.87 -10.04
CA ILE A 190 -1.35 -9.03 -8.77
C ILE A 190 -0.49 -9.84 -7.84
N ALA A 191 -0.35 -9.37 -6.61
CA ALA A 191 0.48 -9.96 -5.60
C ALA A 191 -0.33 -10.30 -4.35
N LYS A 192 -0.09 -11.47 -3.76
CA LYS A 192 -0.61 -11.82 -2.43
C LYS A 192 0.54 -12.19 -1.50
N PRO A 193 0.93 -11.28 -0.59
CA PRO A 193 1.95 -11.56 0.41
C PRO A 193 1.47 -12.61 1.43
N THR A 194 2.35 -13.50 1.90
CA THR A 194 2.05 -14.51 2.94
C THR A 194 1.67 -13.86 4.28
N SER A 195 2.10 -12.62 4.51
CA SER A 195 1.70 -11.84 5.68
C SER A 195 0.26 -11.31 5.61
N SER A 196 -0.40 -11.39 4.45
CA SER A 196 -1.84 -11.18 4.31
C SER A 196 -2.59 -12.47 4.64
N ARG A 197 -3.72 -12.36 5.34
CA ARG A 197 -4.52 -13.53 5.74
C ARG A 197 -5.09 -14.23 4.50
N ASN A 198 -5.05 -15.56 4.48
CA ASN A 198 -5.62 -16.33 3.38
C ASN A 198 -7.14 -16.15 3.32
N SER A 199 -7.77 -16.01 4.49
CA SER A 199 -9.18 -15.66 4.66
C SER A 199 -9.57 -14.26 4.13
N SER A 200 -8.61 -13.39 3.86
CA SER A 200 -8.85 -12.07 3.30
C SER A 200 -8.95 -12.10 1.77
N ILE A 201 -9.89 -11.34 1.22
CA ILE A 201 -9.99 -11.04 -0.23
C ILE A 201 -8.98 -9.98 -0.68
N GLU A 202 -8.18 -9.46 0.25
CA GLU A 202 -7.10 -8.52 -0.03
C GLU A 202 -6.04 -9.14 -0.96
N ALA A 203 -5.66 -8.35 -1.95
CA ALA A 203 -4.46 -8.52 -2.75
C ALA A 203 -3.82 -7.15 -3.00
N PHE A 204 -2.68 -7.13 -3.69
CA PHE A 204 -2.00 -5.91 -4.08
C PHE A 204 -1.84 -5.88 -5.58
N VAL A 205 -2.11 -4.74 -6.21
CA VAL A 205 -1.68 -4.50 -7.58
C VAL A 205 -0.29 -3.88 -7.55
N VAL A 206 0.61 -4.39 -8.39
CA VAL A 206 1.96 -3.89 -8.60
C VAL A 206 2.05 -3.45 -10.06
N CYS A 207 2.11 -2.13 -10.25
CA CYS A 207 2.12 -1.47 -11.54
C CYS A 207 3.51 -0.85 -11.78
N GLN A 208 4.27 -1.38 -12.73
CA GLN A 208 5.62 -0.92 -13.03
C GLN A 208 5.70 -0.28 -14.42
N GLY A 209 6.52 0.75 -14.52
CA GLY A 209 6.78 1.42 -15.79
C GLY A 209 5.63 2.35 -16.17
N PHE A 210 5.34 3.35 -15.34
CA PHE A 210 4.36 4.39 -15.66
C PHE A 210 4.68 5.02 -17.02
N LYS A 211 3.69 5.12 -17.91
CA LYS A 211 3.92 5.57 -19.30
C LYS A 211 4.20 7.07 -19.41
N GLY A 212 3.78 7.89 -18.45
CA GLY A 212 3.98 9.34 -18.49
C GLY A 212 3.38 9.98 -19.76
N GLY A 213 3.86 11.16 -20.14
CA GLY A 213 3.38 11.88 -21.32
C GLY A 213 1.91 12.33 -21.21
N ASP A 214 1.08 11.88 -22.15
CA ASP A 214 -0.36 12.20 -22.23
C ASP A 214 -1.17 11.73 -21.02
N TYR A 215 -0.60 10.82 -20.22
CA TYR A 215 -1.22 10.30 -19.00
C TYR A 215 -0.82 11.06 -17.73
N ASN A 216 -0.02 12.12 -17.85
CA ASN A 216 0.27 13.00 -16.73
C ASN A 216 -0.92 13.92 -16.46
N ASP A 217 -1.18 14.16 -15.17
CA ASP A 217 -2.18 15.12 -14.72
C ASP A 217 -3.61 14.86 -15.26
N LEU A 218 -3.95 13.57 -15.45
CA LEU A 218 -5.25 13.16 -15.97
C LEU A 218 -6.36 13.49 -14.97
N PRO A 219 -7.42 14.23 -15.37
CA PRO A 219 -8.62 14.34 -14.56
C PRO A 219 -9.39 13.02 -14.68
N LEU A 220 -9.06 12.03 -13.85
CA LEU A 220 -9.83 10.80 -13.79
C LEU A 220 -11.20 11.07 -13.16
N GLU A 221 -12.20 11.33 -13.99
CA GLU A 221 -13.61 11.40 -13.60
C GLU A 221 -14.30 10.04 -13.87
N GLY A 222 -15.00 9.52 -12.85
CA GLY A 222 -15.72 8.24 -12.91
C GLY A 222 -15.01 7.06 -12.21
N GLY A 223 -15.81 6.11 -11.71
CA GLY A 223 -15.40 4.94 -10.93
C GLY A 223 -14.71 3.85 -11.75
N PHE A 224 -13.88 3.01 -11.11
CA PHE A 224 -13.36 1.77 -11.72
C PHE A 224 -14.40 0.61 -11.75
N GLY A 225 -15.71 0.91 -11.76
CA GLY A 225 -16.77 -0.04 -11.39
C GLY A 225 -17.87 -0.22 -12.44
N GLY A 226 -17.67 -1.14 -13.40
CA GLY A 226 -18.73 -1.61 -14.30
C GLY A 226 -19.02 -0.73 -15.53
N GLU A 227 -19.78 -1.27 -16.48
CA GLU A 227 -20.18 -0.56 -17.71
C GLU A 227 -20.91 0.76 -17.38
N GLY A 228 -20.43 1.88 -17.94
CA GLY A 228 -21.03 3.20 -17.74
C GLY A 228 -20.54 3.98 -16.52
N SER A 229 -19.58 3.45 -15.73
CA SER A 229 -19.06 4.12 -14.54
C SER A 229 -18.03 5.24 -14.78
N GLY A 230 -17.64 5.47 -16.04
CA GLY A 230 -16.53 6.37 -16.37
C GLY A 230 -15.16 5.72 -16.12
N GLY A 231 -14.08 6.45 -16.38
CA GLY A 231 -12.69 5.96 -16.34
C GLY A 231 -11.98 5.93 -17.70
N LEU A 232 -10.70 5.56 -17.70
CA LEU A 232 -9.89 5.48 -18.93
C LEU A 232 -10.40 4.37 -19.84
N THR A 233 -10.88 4.73 -21.02
CA THR A 233 -11.18 3.78 -22.08
C THR A 233 -10.18 3.98 -23.21
N ASP A 234 -9.58 2.89 -23.69
CA ASP A 234 -8.74 2.92 -24.89
C ASP A 234 -9.62 2.55 -26.09
N PRO A 235 -9.91 3.49 -27.01
CA PRO A 235 -10.73 3.23 -28.19
C PRO A 235 -10.13 2.17 -29.13
N SER A 236 -8.81 1.93 -29.06
CA SER A 236 -8.12 0.92 -29.84
C SER A 236 -8.22 -0.48 -29.23
N MET A 237 -8.63 -0.59 -27.97
CA MET A 237 -8.83 -1.84 -27.26
C MET A 237 -10.22 -2.41 -27.62
N HIS A 238 -10.39 -2.83 -28.88
CA HIS A 238 -11.58 -3.56 -29.32
C HIS A 238 -11.68 -4.88 -28.55
N LYS A 239 -12.60 -4.96 -27.59
CA LYS A 239 -12.89 -6.17 -26.81
C LYS A 239 -13.52 -7.23 -27.70
N THR A 240 -12.70 -8.03 -28.38
CA THR A 240 -13.13 -9.40 -28.71
C THR A 240 -12.97 -10.27 -27.46
N GLU A 241 -13.84 -11.25 -27.23
CA GLU A 241 -13.72 -12.15 -26.05
C GLU A 241 -12.36 -12.87 -25.94
N ARG A 242 -11.56 -12.85 -27.02
CA ARG A 242 -10.21 -13.43 -27.13
C ARG A 242 -9.09 -12.52 -26.64
N ASP A 243 -9.34 -11.23 -26.36
CA ASP A 243 -8.33 -10.28 -25.89
C ASP A 243 -8.27 -10.15 -24.35
N ARG A 244 -8.93 -11.07 -23.63
CA ARG A 244 -8.85 -11.15 -22.16
C ARG A 244 -7.42 -11.54 -21.76
N PHE A 245 -6.63 -10.54 -21.43
CA PHE A 245 -5.28 -10.72 -20.90
C PHE A 245 -5.35 -11.18 -19.44
N ALA A 246 -4.74 -12.32 -19.14
CA ALA A 246 -4.59 -12.79 -17.77
C ALA A 246 -3.48 -11.99 -17.08
N VAL A 247 -3.84 -11.15 -16.12
CA VAL A 247 -2.86 -10.47 -15.26
C VAL A 247 -2.15 -11.52 -14.39
N PRO A 248 -0.81 -11.54 -14.34
CA PRO A 248 -0.07 -12.47 -13.50
C PRO A 248 -0.48 -12.36 -12.04
N PHE A 249 -0.66 -13.51 -11.38
CA PHE A 249 -0.87 -13.59 -9.94
C PHE A 249 0.36 -14.21 -9.27
N ILE A 250 0.99 -13.45 -8.38
CA ILE A 250 2.28 -13.75 -7.78
C ILE A 250 2.08 -13.89 -6.26
N ALA A 251 2.51 -15.00 -5.68
CA ALA A 251 2.60 -15.14 -4.25
C ALA A 251 3.91 -14.50 -3.78
N CYS A 252 3.88 -13.69 -2.72
CA CYS A 252 5.08 -13.03 -2.20
C CYS A 252 5.37 -13.53 -0.79
N GLY A 253 6.64 -13.72 -0.45
CA GLY A 253 7.07 -14.22 0.84
C GLY A 253 7.69 -15.62 0.74
N ASP A 254 8.42 -15.99 1.78
CA ASP A 254 9.20 -17.23 1.79
C ASP A 254 8.37 -18.39 2.32
N LEU A 255 8.29 -19.48 1.55
CA LEU A 255 7.62 -20.71 1.97
C LEU A 255 8.47 -21.54 2.95
N ASP A 256 9.78 -21.26 3.01
CA ASP A 256 10.73 -22.00 3.85
C ASP A 256 10.80 -21.45 5.29
N GLY A 257 9.96 -20.45 5.63
CA GLY A 257 9.91 -19.85 6.97
C GLY A 257 10.99 -18.80 7.27
N LYS A 258 11.88 -18.52 6.30
CA LYS A 258 12.94 -17.52 6.43
C LYS A 258 12.48 -16.14 6.01
N GLU A 259 11.81 -15.45 6.91
CA GLU A 259 11.52 -14.03 6.71
C GLU A 259 12.63 -13.15 7.29
N GLY A 260 13.47 -12.59 6.40
CA GLY A 260 14.55 -11.68 6.77
C GLY A 260 15.80 -12.38 7.35
N GLU A 261 16.69 -11.60 7.96
CA GLU A 261 17.96 -12.07 8.53
C GLU A 261 17.79 -12.88 9.84
N VAL A 262 16.56 -13.03 10.34
CA VAL A 262 16.30 -13.72 11.60
C VAL A 262 15.72 -15.11 11.30
N PRO A 263 16.40 -16.21 11.67
CA PRO A 263 15.90 -17.56 11.48
C PRO A 263 14.63 -17.76 12.31
N VAL A 264 13.55 -18.22 11.68
CA VAL A 264 12.38 -18.74 12.37
C VAL A 264 12.29 -20.24 12.06
N GLU A 265 12.00 -21.05 13.08
CA GLU A 265 11.69 -22.46 12.86
C GLU A 265 10.30 -22.58 12.21
N GLY A 266 10.28 -22.79 10.89
CA GLY A 266 9.09 -23.18 10.13
C GLY A 266 8.31 -22.03 9.47
N PHE A 267 7.36 -22.42 8.62
CA PHE A 267 6.52 -21.53 7.82
C PHE A 267 5.63 -20.62 8.69
N LEU A 268 5.71 -19.31 8.47
CA LEU A 268 4.90 -18.32 9.16
C LEU A 268 3.53 -18.17 8.51
N ASP A 269 2.53 -18.81 9.10
CA ASP A 269 1.12 -18.69 8.67
C ASP A 269 0.42 -17.49 9.33
N ALA A 270 -0.11 -16.58 8.51
CA ALA A 270 -0.87 -15.40 8.91
C ALA A 270 -2.25 -15.69 9.54
N ASP A 271 -2.79 -16.89 9.32
CA ASP A 271 -4.06 -17.37 9.91
C ASP A 271 -3.84 -18.24 11.15
N ARG A 272 -2.60 -18.67 11.43
CA ARG A 272 -2.26 -19.46 12.62
C ARG A 272 -2.03 -18.57 13.84
N SER A 273 -2.50 -19.06 14.99
CA SER A 273 -2.14 -18.53 16.32
C SER A 273 -1.01 -19.37 16.89
N TYR A 274 -0.03 -18.71 17.53
CA TYR A 274 1.14 -19.34 18.15
C TYR A 274 1.09 -19.12 19.66
N ASP A 275 1.74 -19.95 20.46
CA ASP A 275 1.83 -19.71 21.90
C ASP A 275 2.71 -18.48 22.18
N VAL A 276 2.47 -17.79 23.30
CA VAL A 276 3.23 -16.62 23.70
C VAL A 276 4.47 -17.09 24.45
N ASP A 277 5.66 -16.64 24.06
CA ASP A 277 6.87 -16.87 24.83
C ASP A 277 6.72 -16.27 26.23
N GLU A 278 6.73 -17.11 27.26
CA GLU A 278 6.67 -16.66 28.65
C GLU A 278 7.85 -15.70 28.94
N GLY A 279 7.53 -14.49 29.42
CA GLY A 279 8.52 -13.49 29.85
C GLY A 279 8.86 -12.38 28.83
N LYS A 280 8.31 -12.40 27.60
CA LYS A 280 8.45 -11.27 26.66
C LYS A 280 7.28 -10.29 26.78
N GLU A 281 7.56 -9.05 27.17
CA GLU A 281 6.57 -7.95 27.11
C GLU A 281 6.59 -7.28 25.73
N GLY A 282 5.42 -7.22 25.09
CA GLY A 282 5.27 -6.52 23.81
C GLY A 282 5.36 -5.00 23.96
N LEU A 283 5.99 -4.33 22.99
CA LEU A 283 6.06 -2.87 22.97
C LEU A 283 4.66 -2.22 22.91
N LYS A 284 4.50 -1.10 23.61
CA LYS A 284 3.29 -0.28 23.53
C LYS A 284 3.12 0.27 22.11
N ALA A 285 1.87 0.38 21.65
CA ALA A 285 1.59 0.99 20.36
C ALA A 285 2.02 2.46 20.37
N VAL A 286 2.78 2.88 19.35
CA VAL A 286 3.28 4.26 19.18
C VAL A 286 2.12 5.25 19.07
N GLN A 287 1.06 4.86 18.38
CA GLN A 287 -0.17 5.63 18.25
C GLN A 287 -1.36 4.67 18.18
N PRO A 288 -2.34 4.74 19.11
CA PRO A 288 -3.62 4.04 18.94
C PRO A 288 -4.46 4.71 17.84
N PRO A 289 -5.46 4.04 17.25
CA PRO A 289 -6.41 4.67 16.34
C PRO A 289 -6.98 5.95 16.97
N ILE A 290 -6.95 7.07 16.24
CA ILE A 290 -7.34 8.39 16.79
C ILE A 290 -8.84 8.42 17.12
N LYS A 291 -9.66 7.81 16.26
CA LYS A 291 -11.09 7.60 16.50
C LYS A 291 -11.43 6.14 16.20
N PRO A 292 -11.74 5.32 17.20
CA PRO A 292 -12.22 3.98 16.92
C PRO A 292 -13.58 4.04 16.20
N PRO A 293 -13.88 3.12 15.26
CA PRO A 293 -15.14 3.11 14.50
C PRO A 293 -16.42 3.09 15.35
N TYR A 294 -16.31 2.68 16.62
CA TYR A 294 -17.41 2.59 17.57
C TYR A 294 -17.62 3.85 18.42
N GLU A 295 -16.74 4.85 18.35
CA GLU A 295 -16.82 6.05 19.19
C GLU A 295 -18.07 6.86 18.88
N THR A 296 -18.39 7.05 17.59
CA THR A 296 -19.63 7.67 17.13
C THR A 296 -20.88 6.90 17.58
N HIS A 297 -20.84 5.57 17.60
CA HIS A 297 -21.96 4.74 18.08
C HIS A 297 -22.12 4.74 19.60
N SER A 298 -21.04 4.92 20.36
CA SER A 298 -21.11 4.97 21.82
C SER A 298 -21.79 6.26 22.28
N ASN A 299 -21.48 7.38 21.62
CA ASN A 299 -22.11 8.68 21.88
C ASN A 299 -23.59 8.77 21.45
N LEU A 300 -24.08 7.83 20.63
CA LEU A 300 -25.49 7.72 20.22
C LEU A 300 -26.35 6.97 21.24
N LYS A 301 -25.76 6.23 22.19
CA LYS A 301 -26.50 5.55 23.27
C LYS A 301 -26.67 6.42 24.52
N GLU A 302 -25.99 7.56 24.58
CA GLU A 302 -26.05 8.52 25.70
C GLU A 302 -26.95 9.73 25.43
N LYS A 303 -27.70 9.73 24.32
CA LYS A 303 -28.77 10.68 24.01
C LYS A 303 -30.09 9.95 23.85
#